data_AF-A0AAF0XE95-F1
#
_entry.id   AF-A0AAF0XE95-F1
#
_cell.length_a   1.000
_cell.length_b   1.000
_cell.length_c   1.000
_cell.angle_alpha   90.00
_cell.angle_beta   90.00
_cell.angle_gamma   90.00
#
_symmetry.space_group_name_H-M   'P 1'
#
loop_
_entity.id
_entity.type
_entity.pdbx_description
1 polymer ?
#
loop_
_entity_poly.entity_id
_entity_poly.type
_entity_poly.pdbx_seq_one_letter_code
_entity_poly.pdbx_strand_id
1 'polypeptide(L)'
;MFFQILFVISKPDVFKSPHSDTYVMFEEAKIEDLSSQLQTQAAEQFKVPNLSHVMPKPEPSVTAQEEEDVNETGVEPKDIELVMTQAGVLRPKAVKALKAANGDIVSAIMELTN
;
A
#
# COMPACT_ATOMS: atom_id res chain seq x y z
N MET A 1 11.15 -7.77 6.96
CA MET A 1 10.58 -7.75 5.59
C MET A 1 11.56 -6.96 4.74
N PHE A 2 12.32 -7.61 3.86
CA PHE A 2 13.29 -6.92 2.99
C PHE A 2 12.56 -6.51 1.72
N PHE A 3 12.49 -5.20 1.46
CA PHE A 3 11.89 -4.65 0.26
C PHE A 3 12.91 -4.73 -0.88
N GLN A 4 12.60 -5.49 -1.93
CA GLN A 4 13.46 -5.62 -3.11
C GLN A 4 12.80 -4.90 -4.28
N ILE A 5 13.36 -3.76 -4.67
CA ILE A 5 12.91 -2.96 -5.81
C ILE A 5 13.81 -3.27 -7.02
N LEU A 6 13.22 -3.63 -8.15
CA LEU A 6 13.92 -3.77 -9.43
C LEU A 6 13.59 -2.58 -10.33
N PHE A 7 14.60 -2.01 -10.98
CA PHE A 7 14.41 -0.98 -12.01
C PHE A 7 14.72 -1.59 -13.38
N VAL A 8 13.78 -1.51 -14.31
CA VAL A 8 13.86 -2.08 -15.66
C VAL A 8 13.79 -0.97 -16.70
N ILE A 9 14.75 -0.95 -17.62
CA ILE A 9 14.78 -0.01 -18.75
C ILE A 9 14.65 -0.84 -20.03
N SER A 10 13.58 -0.64 -20.81
CA SER A 10 13.27 -1.50 -21.95
C SER A 10 14.14 -1.26 -23.20
N LYS A 11 14.62 -0.02 -23.40
CA LYS A 11 15.48 0.36 -24.53
C LYS A 11 16.55 1.36 -24.09
N PRO A 12 17.48 0.96 -23.20
CA PRO A 12 18.42 1.91 -22.63
C PRO A 12 19.38 2.43 -23.71
N ASP A 13 19.60 3.74 -23.73
CA ASP A 13 20.74 4.33 -24.43
C ASP A 13 21.91 4.46 -23.45
N VAL A 14 22.98 3.69 -23.66
CA VAL A 14 24.05 3.49 -22.68
C VAL A 14 25.37 4.04 -23.17
N PHE A 15 25.94 4.97 -22.41
CA PHE A 15 27.26 5.52 -22.65
C PHE A 15 28.23 5.08 -21.55
N LYS A 16 29.41 4.60 -21.95
CA LYS A 16 30.49 4.25 -21.03
C LYS A 16 31.54 5.36 -21.01
N SER A 17 32.00 5.75 -19.82
CA SER A 17 33.18 6.60 -19.72
C SER A 17 34.44 5.86 -20.20
N PRO A 18 35.29 6.47 -21.04
CA PRO A 18 36.45 5.77 -21.59
C PRO A 18 37.52 5.47 -20.53
N HIS A 19 37.50 6.17 -19.40
CA HIS A 19 38.55 6.10 -18.37
C HIS A 19 38.06 5.50 -17.04
N SER A 20 36.81 5.06 -16.94
CA SER A 20 36.27 4.42 -15.73
C SER A 20 35.18 3.40 -16.04
N ASP A 21 34.82 2.59 -15.05
CA ASP A 21 33.67 1.69 -15.14
C ASP A 21 32.38 2.40 -14.71
N THR A 22 32.12 3.55 -15.33
CA THR A 22 30.91 4.33 -15.12
C THR A 22 30.04 4.27 -16.37
N TYR A 23 28.76 3.96 -16.19
CA TYR A 23 27.78 3.84 -17.26
C TYR A 23 26.66 4.85 -17.03
N VAL A 24 26.36 5.64 -18.05
CA VAL A 24 25.22 6.55 -18.07
C VAL A 24 24.15 5.92 -18.95
N MET A 25 22.99 5.62 -18.38
CA MET A 25 21.84 5.10 -19.11
C MET A 25 20.78 6.20 -19.21
N PHE A 26 20.42 6.57 -20.43
CA PHE A 26 19.30 7.47 -20.71
C PHE A 26 18.08 6.63 -21.07
N GLU A 27 16.97 6.86 -20.38
CA GLU A 27 15.58 6.44 -20.64
C GLU A 27 14.80 6.51 -19.31
N GLU A 28 13.48 6.32 -19.35
CA GLU A 28 12.66 6.15 -18.15
C GLU A 28 12.83 4.75 -17.55
N ALA A 29 13.19 4.67 -16.27
CA ALA A 29 13.25 3.42 -15.52
C ALA A 29 11.89 3.05 -14.97
N LYS A 30 11.40 1.86 -15.31
CA LYS A 30 10.17 1.30 -14.76
C LYS A 30 10.49 0.52 -13.50
N ILE A 31 9.69 0.71 -12.45
CA ILE A 31 9.82 -0.04 -11.21
C ILE A 31 9.04 -1.33 -11.34
N GLU A 32 9.70 -2.46 -11.12
CA GLU A 32 9.09 -3.77 -10.98
C GLU A 32 9.36 -4.27 -9.55
N ASP A 33 8.31 -4.35 -8.74
CA ASP A 33 8.41 -4.87 -7.38
C ASP A 33 8.07 -6.37 -7.38
N LEU A 34 9.11 -7.21 -7.34
CA LEU A 34 8.94 -8.66 -7.30
C LEU A 34 8.42 -9.13 -5.93
N SER A 35 8.59 -8.32 -4.88
CA SER A 35 8.17 -8.69 -3.52
C SER A 35 6.65 -8.63 -3.35
N SER A 36 5.95 -7.66 -3.97
CA SER A 36 4.49 -7.63 -4.00
C SER A 36 3.89 -8.81 -4.76
N GLN A 37 4.41 -9.17 -5.93
CA GLN A 37 3.94 -10.36 -6.67
C GLN A 37 4.15 -11.66 -5.87
N LEU A 38 5.29 -11.83 -5.20
CA LEU A 38 5.55 -13.01 -4.38
C LEU A 38 4.63 -13.05 -3.16
N GLN A 39 4.31 -11.90 -2.57
CA GLN A 39 3.37 -11.84 -1.45
C GLN A 39 1.93 -12.13 -1.90
N THR A 40 1.54 -11.71 -3.11
CA THR A 40 0.26 -12.11 -3.72
C THR A 40 0.22 -13.61 -4.00
N GLN A 41 1.25 -14.19 -4.62
CA GLN A 41 1.32 -15.63 -4.89
C GLN A 41 1.34 -16.48 -3.60
N ALA A 42 2.07 -16.04 -2.57
CA ALA A 42 2.07 -16.72 -1.27
C ALA A 42 0.70 -16.66 -0.58
N ALA A 43 -0.04 -15.56 -0.72
CA ALA A 43 -1.41 -15.44 -0.23
C ALA A 43 -2.39 -16.32 -1.01
N GLU A 44 -2.17 -16.54 -2.31
CA GLU A 44 -2.97 -17.46 -3.13
C GLU A 44 -2.69 -18.93 -2.79
N GLN A 45 -1.44 -19.32 -2.50
CA GLN A 45 -1.12 -20.67 -2.02
C GLN A 45 -1.69 -20.97 -0.63
N PHE A 46 -1.97 -19.97 0.20
CA PHE A 46 -2.65 -20.18 1.49
C PHE A 46 -4.18 -20.28 1.36
N LYS A 47 -4.72 -20.10 0.14
CA LYS A 47 -6.15 -20.12 -0.18
C LYS A 47 -6.64 -21.44 -0.75
N VAL A 48 -6.00 -22.57 -0.46
CA VAL A 48 -6.53 -23.89 -0.85
C VAL A 48 -7.69 -24.28 0.09
N PRO A 49 -8.96 -24.33 -0.36
CA PRO A 49 -10.06 -24.86 0.43
C PRO A 49 -10.25 -26.33 0.06
N ASN A 50 -10.20 -27.24 1.03
CA ASN A 50 -10.77 -28.58 0.82
C ASN A 50 -11.98 -28.76 1.74
N LEU A 51 -13.13 -28.90 1.09
CA LEU A 51 -14.48 -29.08 1.62
C LEU A 51 -14.61 -30.39 2.40
N SER A 52 -15.33 -30.36 3.53
CA SER A 52 -16.50 -31.24 3.84
C SER A 52 -16.87 -31.17 5.33
N HIS A 53 -17.97 -30.48 5.70
CA HIS A 53 -19.13 -31.07 6.39
C HIS A 53 -20.26 -30.03 6.65
N VAL A 54 -21.38 -30.18 5.93
CA VAL A 54 -22.81 -30.07 6.33
C VAL A 54 -23.32 -28.86 7.16
N MET A 55 -24.14 -28.03 6.49
CA MET A 55 -25.39 -27.27 6.83
C MET A 55 -25.86 -27.07 8.31
N PRO A 56 -26.79 -26.13 8.64
CA PRO A 56 -27.37 -25.00 7.89
C PRO A 56 -27.42 -23.64 8.66
N LYS A 57 -27.72 -22.58 7.90
CA LYS A 57 -28.19 -21.22 8.26
C LYS A 57 -29.09 -21.16 9.51
N PRO A 58 -28.95 -20.11 10.35
CA PRO A 58 -29.97 -19.06 10.33
C PRO A 58 -29.33 -17.66 10.27
N GLU A 59 -29.72 -16.88 9.25
CA GLU A 59 -29.89 -15.43 9.41
C GLU A 59 -31.15 -15.22 10.27
N PRO A 60 -31.39 -14.07 10.95
CA PRO A 60 -30.96 -12.73 10.53
C PRO A 60 -30.63 -11.73 11.66
N SER A 61 -29.67 -10.82 11.44
CA SER A 61 -29.73 -9.47 12.02
C SER A 61 -28.72 -8.55 11.38
N VAL A 62 -29.29 -7.48 10.85
CA VAL A 62 -28.69 -6.28 10.28
C VAL A 62 -27.72 -5.61 11.26
N THR A 63 -26.55 -5.24 10.75
CA THR A 63 -25.75 -4.04 11.10
C THR A 63 -24.82 -3.89 9.88
N ALA A 64 -25.22 -3.26 8.76
CA ALA A 64 -25.33 -1.81 8.59
C ALA A 64 -24.48 -1.01 9.60
N GLN A 65 -23.60 -0.16 9.07
CA GLN A 65 -22.65 0.76 9.72
C GLN A 65 -21.27 0.09 9.97
N GLU A 66 -20.17 0.43 9.30
CA GLU A 66 -19.77 1.71 8.67
C GLU A 66 -18.98 1.45 7.37
N GLU A 67 -19.68 1.27 6.25
CA GLU A 67 -19.29 1.99 5.05
C GLU A 67 -19.70 3.46 5.27
N GLU A 68 -19.05 4.15 6.23
CA GLU A 68 -18.98 5.59 6.05
C GLU A 68 -18.14 5.74 4.78
N ASP A 69 -18.77 6.25 3.73
CA ASP A 69 -18.13 7.19 2.82
C ASP A 69 -17.36 8.18 3.71
N VAL A 70 -16.13 7.82 4.08
CA VAL A 70 -15.31 8.61 4.98
C VAL A 70 -14.98 9.81 4.16
N ASN A 71 -15.79 10.85 4.31
CA ASN A 71 -15.83 12.01 3.44
C ASN A 71 -14.38 12.55 3.27
N GLU A 72 -13.68 12.14 2.21
CA GLU A 72 -12.29 12.53 1.93
C GLU A 72 -12.23 14.00 1.51
N THR A 73 -13.37 14.70 1.47
CA THR A 73 -13.49 16.13 1.20
C THR A 73 -12.65 16.92 2.19
N GLY A 74 -11.53 17.45 1.70
CA GLY A 74 -10.61 18.28 2.47
C GLY A 74 -9.41 17.54 3.07
N VAL A 75 -9.23 16.25 2.79
CA VAL A 75 -8.03 15.49 3.17
C VAL A 75 -7.35 14.96 1.92
N GLU A 76 -6.05 15.20 1.76
CA GLU A 76 -5.35 14.68 0.58
C GLU A 76 -5.19 13.15 0.66
N PRO A 77 -5.46 12.42 -0.44
CA PRO A 77 -5.29 10.97 -0.46
C PRO A 77 -3.84 10.53 -0.20
N LYS A 78 -2.87 11.38 -0.55
CA LYS A 78 -1.45 11.18 -0.24
C LYS A 78 -1.17 11.18 1.26
N ASP A 79 -1.87 12.03 2.00
CA ASP A 79 -1.69 12.15 3.45
C ASP A 79 -2.27 10.95 4.16
N ILE A 80 -3.44 10.47 3.70
CA ILE A 80 -4.08 9.25 4.20
C ILE A 80 -3.14 8.06 4.01
N GLU A 81 -2.57 7.90 2.82
CA GLU A 81 -1.63 6.81 2.50
C GLU A 81 -0.35 6.90 3.34
N LEU A 82 0.18 8.12 3.52
CA LEU A 82 1.36 8.35 4.35
C LEU A 82 1.10 8.00 5.82
N VAL A 83 -0.03 8.42 6.38
CA VAL A 83 -0.44 8.10 7.76
C VAL A 83 -0.70 6.60 7.93
N MET A 84 -1.36 5.96 6.97
CA MET A 84 -1.59 4.50 7.00
C MET A 84 -0.26 3.72 6.98
N THR A 85 0.72 4.17 6.20
CA THR A 85 2.02 3.51 6.07
C THR A 85 2.91 3.73 7.30
N GLN A 86 2.93 4.95 7.83
CA GLN A 86 3.82 5.33 8.94
C GLN A 86 3.25 4.93 10.31
N ALA A 87 1.94 5.06 10.52
CA ALA A 87 1.29 4.71 11.79
C ALA A 87 0.66 3.30 11.79
N GLY A 88 0.60 2.62 10.65
CA GLY A 88 0.08 1.25 10.54
C GLY A 88 -1.42 1.12 10.83
N VAL A 89 -2.21 2.18 10.60
CA VAL A 89 -3.65 2.20 10.89
C VAL A 89 -4.51 2.04 9.64
N LEU A 90 -5.78 1.68 9.82
CA LEU A 90 -6.75 1.58 8.74
C LEU A 90 -7.16 2.97 8.22
N ARG A 91 -7.52 3.03 6.93
CA ARG A 91 -7.97 4.25 6.21
C ARG A 91 -8.95 5.14 7.00
N PRO A 92 -10.06 4.64 7.59
CA PRO A 92 -10.98 5.48 8.37
C PRO A 92 -10.31 6.14 9.58
N LYS A 93 -9.37 5.45 10.24
CA LYS A 93 -8.64 5.98 11.40
C LYS A 93 -7.62 7.03 10.98
N ALA A 94 -6.96 6.84 9.83
CA ALA A 94 -6.06 7.83 9.24
C ALA A 94 -6.80 9.11 8.83
N VAL A 95 -7.95 9.01 8.16
CA VAL A 95 -8.74 10.18 7.76
C VAL A 95 -9.27 10.93 8.99
N LYS A 96 -9.72 10.21 10.03
CA LYS A 96 -10.17 10.85 11.28
C LYS A 96 -9.04 11.62 11.97
N ALA A 97 -7.84 11.04 12.02
CA ALA A 97 -6.67 11.71 12.59
C ALA A 97 -6.26 12.95 11.77
N LEU A 98 -6.28 12.84 10.43
CA LEU A 98 -5.99 13.98 9.55
C LEU A 98 -7.03 15.09 9.68
N LYS A 99 -8.31 14.76 9.84
CA LYS A 99 -9.37 15.75 10.12
C LYS A 99 -9.20 16.42 11.48
N ALA A 100 -8.86 15.65 12.51
CA ALA A 100 -8.59 16.18 13.85
C ALA A 100 -7.36 17.09 13.88
N ALA A 101 -6.37 16.79 13.04
CA ALA A 101 -5.15 17.58 12.85
C ALA A 101 -5.30 18.69 11.79
N ASN A 102 -6.51 18.99 11.30
CA ASN A 102 -6.76 20.02 10.27
C ASN A 102 -5.93 19.85 8.98
N GLY A 103 -5.60 18.61 8.59
CA GLY A 103 -4.76 18.29 7.44
C GLY A 103 -3.25 18.27 7.73
N ASP A 104 -2.82 18.45 8.99
CA ASP A 104 -1.42 18.28 9.37
C ASP A 104 -1.07 16.80 9.57
N ILE A 105 -0.31 16.27 8.61
CA ILE A 105 0.14 14.87 8.58
C ILE A 105 1.03 14.54 9.77
N VAL A 106 1.91 15.44 10.18
CA VAL A 106 2.89 15.17 11.25
C VAL A 106 2.15 15.05 12.58
N SER A 107 1.21 15.96 12.83
CA SER A 107 0.35 15.93 14.00
C SER A 107 -0.52 14.67 14.02
N ALA A 108 -1.09 14.27 12.88
CA ALA A 108 -1.88 13.02 12.78
C ALA A 108 -1.04 11.76 13.02
N ILE A 109 0.18 11.68 12.49
CA ILE A 109 1.10 10.54 12.73
C ILE A 109 1.50 10.50 14.21
N MET A 110 1.82 11.65 14.81
CA MET A 110 2.17 11.73 16.23
C MET A 110 1.02 11.22 17.11
N GLU A 111 -0.23 11.59 16.83
CA GLU A 111 -1.38 11.13 17.62
C GLU A 111 -1.65 9.63 17.47
N LEU A 112 -1.36 9.05 16.31
CA LEU A 112 -1.61 7.62 16.04
C LEU A 112 -0.47 6.69 16.47
N THR A 113 0.73 7.22 16.68
CA THR A 113 1.95 6.45 17.01
C THR A 113 2.44 6.67 18.44
N ASN A 114 1.76 7.52 19.23
CA ASN A 114 2.05 7.79 20.64
C ASN A 114 1.42 6.74 21.57
#